data_AF-A0A368XBM9-F1
#
_entry.id   AF-A0A368XBM9-F1
#
_cell.length_a   1.000
_cell.length_b   1.000
_cell.length_c   1.000
_cell.angle_alpha   90.00
_cell.angle_beta   90.00
_cell.angle_gamma   90.00
#
_symmetry.space_group_name_H-M   'P 1'
#
loop_
_entity.id
_entity.type
_entity.pdbx_description
1 polymer ?
#
loop_
_entity_poly.entity_id
_entity_poly.type
_entity_poly.pdbx_seq_one_letter_code
_entity_poly.pdbx_strand_id
1 'polypeptide(L)'
;MTDASITSSAPADAPAQPHQRRRQPGRKGPQQRPQGRPIHPLLEQLAELHPALFGARFRPLKLGTFQDLMERHPGVFQPAALKEALGQHARSSRYLECLARGDQRHDLDGQPVAPLAVDHHHHALVELFKRRQARSKEDLQPALRARVRELFVQSGLDRAGYAAAAKVNPEALAALLDEADHDQAAEIARREALLRAFELGGLSEAQFADQYGLAPDAVAPLLAQARDDRRVRAGR
;
A
#
# COMPACT_ATOMS: atom_id res chain seq x y z
N MET A 1 41.69 -58.32 -72.45
CA MET A 1 40.41 -58.06 -73.14
C MET A 1 39.89 -56.73 -72.62
N THR A 2 39.67 -55.82 -73.57
CA THR A 2 38.96 -54.53 -73.52
C THR A 2 37.64 -54.64 -72.75
N ASP A 3 37.08 -53.63 -72.09
CA ASP A 3 36.69 -52.27 -72.52
C ASP A 3 36.59 -51.42 -71.23
N ALA A 4 37.10 -50.19 -71.16
CA ALA A 4 36.57 -48.97 -71.78
C ALA A 4 35.30 -48.42 -71.11
N SER A 5 35.43 -47.16 -70.68
CA SER A 5 34.64 -46.06 -71.23
C SER A 5 33.31 -45.62 -70.60
N ILE A 6 33.33 -44.33 -70.19
CA ILE A 6 32.42 -43.25 -70.60
C ILE A 6 31.10 -43.15 -69.81
N THR A 7 30.97 -42.17 -68.90
CA THR A 7 30.46 -40.78 -69.06
C THR A 7 28.93 -40.66 -69.02
N SER A 8 28.49 -39.70 -68.20
CA SER A 8 27.55 -38.63 -68.58
C SER A 8 26.17 -38.56 -67.93
N SER A 9 25.99 -37.38 -67.33
CA SER A 9 24.84 -36.47 -67.42
C SER A 9 23.57 -36.73 -66.62
N ALA A 10 23.31 -35.79 -65.71
CA ALA A 10 21.98 -35.37 -65.28
C ALA A 10 21.17 -34.79 -66.48
N PRO A 11 19.84 -34.61 -66.37
CA PRO A 11 19.37 -33.35 -65.77
C PRO A 11 18.06 -33.41 -64.96
N ALA A 12 17.92 -32.38 -64.13
CA ALA A 12 16.73 -31.62 -63.73
C ALA A 12 15.32 -32.24 -63.84
N ASP A 13 14.63 -32.25 -62.70
CA ASP A 13 13.26 -31.76 -62.62
C ASP A 13 12.99 -31.11 -61.25
N ALA A 14 12.28 -29.99 -61.25
CA ALA A 14 11.82 -29.22 -60.08
C ALA A 14 10.48 -28.58 -60.47
N PRO A 15 9.59 -28.15 -59.55
CA PRO A 15 9.50 -28.35 -58.10
C PRO A 15 8.09 -28.80 -57.63
N ALA A 16 7.96 -29.40 -56.44
CA ALA A 16 6.66 -29.57 -55.77
C ALA A 16 6.71 -29.00 -54.34
N GLN A 17 5.82 -28.04 -54.07
CA GLN A 17 5.72 -27.24 -52.85
C GLN A 17 5.30 -28.08 -51.62
N PRO A 18 6.02 -28.03 -50.47
CA PRO A 18 5.49 -28.50 -49.21
C PRO A 18 4.71 -27.41 -48.48
N HIS A 19 3.45 -27.71 -48.20
CA HIS A 19 2.50 -26.88 -47.48
C HIS A 19 3.00 -26.55 -46.07
N GLN A 20 3.07 -25.25 -45.76
CA GLN A 20 3.34 -24.75 -44.42
C GLN A 20 2.21 -25.18 -43.47
N ARG A 21 2.48 -26.17 -42.62
CA ARG A 21 1.64 -26.46 -41.44
C ARG A 21 1.71 -25.26 -40.49
N ARG A 22 0.70 -24.39 -40.56
CA ARG A 22 0.43 -23.36 -39.53
C ARG A 22 0.29 -24.04 -38.17
N ARG A 23 1.32 -23.90 -37.33
CA ARG A 23 1.24 -24.22 -35.89
C ARG A 23 0.29 -23.22 -35.24
N GLN A 24 -0.88 -23.69 -34.82
CA GLN A 24 -1.80 -22.90 -34.01
C GLN A 24 -1.15 -22.65 -32.63
N PRO A 25 -1.17 -21.41 -32.10
CA PRO A 25 -0.67 -21.13 -30.76
C PRO A 25 -1.58 -21.78 -29.73
N GLY A 26 -1.01 -22.68 -28.92
CA GLY A 26 -1.70 -23.33 -27.81
C GLY A 26 -2.25 -22.30 -26.83
N ARG A 27 -3.57 -22.36 -26.59
CA ARG A 27 -4.26 -21.60 -25.55
C ARG A 27 -3.60 -21.90 -24.21
N LYS A 28 -2.95 -20.90 -23.61
CA LYS A 28 -2.51 -20.95 -22.22
C LYS A 28 -3.75 -21.12 -21.35
N GLY A 29 -3.83 -22.23 -20.62
CA GLY A 29 -4.90 -22.49 -19.66
C GLY A 29 -4.94 -21.42 -18.56
N PRO A 30 -6.08 -21.27 -17.87
CA PRO A 30 -6.27 -20.24 -16.86
C PRO A 30 -5.21 -20.37 -15.75
N GLN A 31 -4.43 -19.31 -15.60
CA GLN A 31 -3.37 -19.17 -14.61
C GLN A 31 -4.02 -19.21 -13.22
N GLN A 32 -3.86 -20.34 -12.51
CA GLN A 32 -4.34 -20.48 -11.14
C GLN A 32 -3.72 -19.37 -10.29
N ARG A 33 -4.57 -18.52 -9.71
CA ARG A 33 -4.15 -17.52 -8.73
C ARG A 33 -3.45 -18.27 -7.59
N PRO A 34 -2.27 -17.81 -7.13
CA PRO A 34 -1.60 -18.45 -6.00
C PRO A 34 -2.56 -18.48 -4.82
N GLN A 35 -2.93 -19.68 -4.37
CA GLN A 35 -3.72 -19.84 -3.16
C GLN A 35 -2.88 -19.29 -2.00
N GLY A 36 -3.43 -18.33 -1.27
CA GLY A 36 -2.75 -17.74 -0.13
C GLY A 36 -2.33 -18.82 0.87
N ARG A 37 -1.21 -18.59 1.58
CA ARG A 37 -0.77 -19.53 2.62
C ARG A 37 -1.92 -19.76 3.60
N PRO A 38 -2.23 -21.03 3.95
CA PRO A 38 -3.33 -21.33 4.87
C PRO A 38 -3.16 -20.58 6.20
N ILE A 39 -4.28 -20.18 6.79
CA ILE A 39 -4.31 -19.50 8.09
C ILE A 39 -3.91 -20.51 9.16
N HIS A 40 -2.94 -20.15 10.01
CA HIS A 40 -2.48 -21.02 11.08
C HIS A 40 -3.61 -21.19 12.13
N PRO A 41 -3.98 -22.42 12.51
CA PRO A 41 -5.14 -22.68 13.38
C PRO A 41 -5.03 -22.01 14.75
N LEU A 42 -3.82 -21.86 15.30
CA LEU A 42 -3.61 -21.10 16.55
C LEU A 42 -4.11 -19.65 16.51
N LEU A 43 -4.30 -19.04 15.34
CA LEU A 43 -4.86 -17.68 15.28
C LEU A 43 -6.33 -17.63 15.72
N GLU A 44 -7.09 -18.69 15.46
CA GLU A 44 -8.47 -18.82 15.94
C GLU A 44 -8.48 -18.98 17.47
N GLN A 45 -7.64 -19.89 17.99
CA GLN A 45 -7.48 -20.07 19.43
C GLN A 45 -7.01 -18.79 20.14
N LEU A 46 -6.10 -18.02 19.54
CA LEU A 46 -5.67 -16.71 20.08
C LEU A 46 -6.81 -15.68 20.06
N ALA A 47 -7.69 -15.72 19.06
CA ALA A 47 -8.87 -14.85 19.00
C ALA A 47 -9.93 -15.20 20.06
N GLU A 48 -10.08 -16.48 20.40
CA GLU A 48 -10.94 -16.92 21.50
C GLU A 48 -10.39 -16.51 22.86
N LEU A 49 -9.09 -16.69 23.10
CA LEU A 49 -8.44 -16.37 24.37
C LEU A 49 -8.20 -14.87 24.58
N HIS A 50 -7.90 -14.13 23.50
CA HIS A 50 -7.55 -12.71 23.53
C HIS A 50 -8.31 -11.91 22.44
N PRO A 51 -9.65 -11.84 22.51
CA PRO A 51 -10.48 -11.23 21.46
C PRO A 51 -10.22 -9.74 21.26
N ALA A 52 -9.75 -9.04 22.30
CA ALA A 52 -9.38 -7.62 22.21
C ALA A 52 -8.19 -7.34 21.29
N LEU A 53 -7.32 -8.34 21.06
CA LEU A 53 -6.12 -8.22 20.23
C LEU A 53 -6.25 -8.95 18.89
N PHE A 54 -6.84 -10.15 18.90
CA PHE A 54 -6.87 -11.07 17.76
C PHE A 54 -8.27 -11.26 17.16
N GLY A 55 -9.31 -10.64 17.75
CA GLY A 55 -10.70 -10.77 17.28
C GLY A 55 -11.05 -9.88 16.08
N ALA A 56 -12.28 -9.35 16.08
CA ALA A 56 -12.81 -8.59 14.96
C ALA A 56 -12.01 -7.31 14.62
N ARG A 57 -11.41 -6.68 15.63
CA ARG A 57 -10.54 -5.51 15.48
C ARG A 57 -9.16 -5.83 16.05
N PHE A 58 -8.14 -5.81 15.19
CA PHE A 58 -6.77 -6.03 15.62
C PHE A 58 -6.19 -4.79 16.28
N ARG A 59 -5.31 -4.98 17.25
CA ARG A 59 -4.56 -3.91 17.93
C ARG A 59 -3.05 -4.17 17.88
N PRO A 60 -2.21 -3.12 17.85
CA PRO A 60 -0.76 -3.30 17.91
C PRO A 60 -0.36 -4.04 19.19
N LEU A 61 0.42 -5.12 19.06
CA LEU A 61 0.81 -5.95 20.20
C LEU A 61 1.94 -5.30 21.02
N LYS A 62 1.93 -5.51 22.33
CA LYS A 62 3.05 -5.18 23.24
C LYS A 62 4.34 -5.90 22.80
N LEU A 63 5.48 -5.25 23.00
CA LEU A 63 6.77 -5.92 22.82
C LEU A 63 6.93 -7.02 23.86
N GLY A 64 7.30 -8.23 23.44
CA GLY A 64 7.35 -9.39 24.33
C GLY A 64 6.02 -10.14 24.49
N THR A 65 4.99 -9.83 23.69
CA THR A 65 3.68 -10.54 23.74
C THR A 65 3.82 -12.06 23.61
N PHE A 66 4.85 -12.55 22.90
CA PHE A 66 5.13 -13.99 22.83
C PHE A 66 5.41 -14.59 24.21
N GLN A 67 6.28 -13.96 25.01
CA GLN A 67 6.60 -14.39 26.37
C GLN A 67 5.36 -14.28 27.27
N ASP A 68 4.66 -13.15 27.20
CA ASP A 68 3.41 -12.94 27.97
C ASP A 68 2.38 -14.06 27.69
N LEU A 69 2.25 -14.51 26.44
CA LEU A 69 1.35 -15.61 26.05
C LEU A 69 1.81 -16.96 26.59
N MET A 70 3.10 -17.25 26.54
CA MET A 70 3.68 -18.50 27.06
C MET A 70 3.53 -18.60 28.58
N GLU A 71 3.68 -17.48 29.29
CA GLU A 71 3.55 -17.41 30.75
C GLU A 71 2.09 -17.47 31.20
N ARG A 72 1.18 -16.80 30.50
CA ARG A 72 -0.25 -16.78 30.83
C ARG A 72 -0.94 -18.11 30.55
N HIS A 73 -0.48 -18.84 29.54
CA HIS A 73 -1.08 -20.11 29.10
C HIS A 73 -0.05 -21.25 29.08
N PRO A 74 0.49 -21.64 30.26
CA PRO A 74 1.54 -22.65 30.34
C PRO A 74 1.02 -24.01 29.83
N GLY A 75 1.77 -24.61 28.91
CA GLY A 75 1.43 -25.92 28.31
C GLY A 75 0.35 -25.88 27.22
N VAL A 76 -0.28 -24.73 26.97
CA VAL A 76 -1.31 -24.59 25.92
C VAL A 76 -0.68 -24.43 24.53
N PHE A 77 0.41 -23.67 24.44
CA PHE A 77 1.05 -23.35 23.16
C PHE A 77 2.39 -24.06 22.98
N GLN A 78 2.58 -24.66 21.81
CA GLN A 78 3.91 -25.06 21.34
C GLN A 78 4.69 -23.82 20.88
N PRO A 79 5.91 -23.54 21.40
CA PRO A 79 6.65 -22.31 21.12
C PRO A 79 6.86 -22.01 19.62
N ALA A 80 7.23 -23.03 18.84
CA ALA A 80 7.46 -22.87 17.40
C ALA A 80 6.18 -22.52 16.63
N ALA A 81 5.08 -23.20 16.94
CA ALA A 81 3.78 -22.96 16.32
C ALA A 81 3.23 -21.57 16.68
N LEU A 82 3.39 -21.15 17.94
CA LEU A 82 2.98 -19.81 18.37
C LEU A 82 3.78 -18.71 17.64
N LYS A 83 5.10 -18.91 17.49
CA LYS A 83 5.95 -17.98 16.74
C LYS A 83 5.53 -17.88 15.28
N GLU A 84 5.20 -19.00 14.64
CA GLU A 84 4.68 -19.00 13.27
C GLU A 84 3.35 -18.26 13.15
N ALA A 85 2.40 -18.54 14.04
CA ALA A 85 1.09 -17.89 14.09
C ALA A 85 1.22 -16.37 14.26
N LEU A 86 1.97 -15.92 15.28
CA LEU A 86 2.23 -14.49 15.50
C LEU A 86 2.96 -13.85 14.31
N GLY A 87 3.89 -14.57 13.69
CA GLY A 87 4.55 -14.12 12.48
C GLY A 87 3.59 -13.95 11.30
N GLN A 88 2.60 -14.83 11.14
CA GLN A 88 1.54 -14.68 10.14
C GLN A 88 0.62 -13.49 10.48
N HIS A 89 0.20 -13.35 11.74
CA HIS A 89 -0.61 -12.23 12.21
C HIS A 89 0.06 -10.88 11.93
N ALA A 90 1.33 -10.72 12.32
CA ALA A 90 2.08 -9.48 12.21
C ALA A 90 2.33 -9.03 10.75
N ARG A 91 2.24 -9.94 9.76
CA ARG A 91 2.38 -9.64 8.33
C ARG A 91 1.04 -9.48 7.60
N SER A 92 -0.07 -9.76 8.27
CA SER A 92 -1.41 -9.67 7.68
C SER A 92 -1.77 -8.22 7.36
N SER A 93 -2.54 -7.98 6.29
CA SER A 93 -2.96 -6.62 5.93
C SER A 93 -3.80 -5.98 7.05
N ARG A 94 -4.65 -6.75 7.74
CA ARG A 94 -5.45 -6.28 8.88
C ARG A 94 -4.59 -5.77 10.03
N TYR A 95 -3.46 -6.42 10.30
CA TYR A 95 -2.54 -5.96 11.34
C TYR A 95 -1.75 -4.74 10.89
N LEU A 96 -1.28 -4.71 9.64
CA LEU A 96 -0.62 -3.52 9.10
C LEU A 96 -1.57 -2.31 9.10
N GLU A 97 -2.86 -2.51 8.83
CA GLU A 97 -3.88 -1.46 8.91
C GLU A 97 -4.02 -0.87 10.33
N CYS A 98 -3.91 -1.69 11.39
CA CYS A 98 -3.94 -1.14 12.75
C CYS A 98 -2.65 -0.37 13.09
N LEU A 99 -1.49 -0.85 12.64
CA LEU A 99 -0.22 -0.11 12.79
C LEU A 99 -0.25 1.23 12.04
N ALA A 100 -0.82 1.27 10.83
CA ALA A 100 -0.95 2.46 10.01
C ALA A 100 -1.87 3.55 10.59
N ARG A 101 -2.77 3.17 11.50
CA ARG A 101 -3.60 4.12 12.28
C ARG A 101 -2.79 4.83 13.37
N GLY A 102 -1.68 4.24 13.83
CA GLY A 102 -0.82 4.84 14.86
C GLY A 102 -1.27 4.58 16.29
N ASP A 103 -2.15 3.59 16.52
CA ASP A 103 -2.62 3.25 17.86
C ASP A 103 -1.47 2.79 18.78
N GLN A 104 -1.62 2.98 20.10
CA GLN A 104 -0.67 2.47 21.08
C GLN A 104 -0.57 0.92 21.03
N ARG A 105 0.52 0.39 21.55
CA ARG A 105 0.66 -1.04 21.80
C ARG A 105 -0.17 -1.46 22.98
N HIS A 106 -0.77 -2.64 22.89
CA HIS A 106 -1.65 -3.21 23.88
C HIS A 106 -1.11 -4.52 24.44
N ASP A 107 -1.27 -4.72 25.74
CA ASP A 107 -1.00 -5.99 26.40
C ASP A 107 -2.13 -7.01 26.19
N LEU A 108 -1.98 -8.20 26.78
CA LEU A 108 -2.94 -9.30 26.68
C LEU A 108 -4.30 -9.01 27.31
N ASP A 109 -4.39 -8.01 28.18
CA ASP A 109 -5.64 -7.53 28.79
C ASP A 109 -6.28 -6.42 27.96
N GLY A 110 -5.65 -6.05 26.84
CA GLY A 110 -6.13 -5.03 25.92
C GLY A 110 -5.89 -3.61 26.43
N GLN A 111 -5.01 -3.42 27.41
CA GLN A 111 -4.66 -2.10 27.93
C GLN A 111 -3.51 -1.47 27.12
N PRO A 112 -3.56 -0.16 26.83
CA PRO A 112 -2.47 0.52 26.16
C PRO A 112 -1.26 0.65 27.10
N VAL A 113 -0.09 0.18 26.64
CA VAL A 113 1.12 0.07 27.49
C VAL A 113 2.32 0.82 26.93
N ALA A 114 2.36 1.10 25.64
CA ALA A 114 3.49 1.80 25.02
C ALA A 114 3.10 2.48 23.71
N PRO A 115 3.76 3.60 23.33
CA PRO A 115 3.58 4.19 22.01
C PRO A 115 4.05 3.24 20.90
N LEU A 116 3.46 3.38 19.72
CA LEU A 116 3.96 2.72 18.52
C LEU A 116 5.22 3.43 18.03
N ALA A 117 6.27 2.67 17.70
CA ALA A 117 7.51 3.26 17.18
C ALA A 117 7.34 3.74 15.74
N VAL A 118 8.01 4.85 15.39
CA VAL A 118 7.94 5.50 14.06
C VAL A 118 8.26 4.53 12.92
N ASP A 119 9.32 3.72 13.05
CA ASP A 119 9.68 2.65 12.10
C ASP A 119 8.49 1.74 11.76
N HIS A 120 7.75 1.26 12.76
CA HIS A 120 6.63 0.35 12.51
C HIS A 120 5.44 1.06 11.84
N HIS A 121 5.17 2.31 12.21
CA HIS A 121 4.09 3.10 11.61
C HIS A 121 4.41 3.39 10.14
N HIS A 122 5.62 3.86 9.86
CA HIS A 122 6.10 4.13 8.52
C HIS A 122 6.13 2.87 7.65
N HIS A 123 6.70 1.78 8.17
CA HIS A 123 6.76 0.50 7.47
C HIS A 123 5.36 -0.01 7.09
N ALA A 124 4.40 0.03 8.02
CA ALA A 124 3.04 -0.42 7.75
C ALA A 124 2.35 0.41 6.66
N LEU A 125 2.53 1.73 6.67
CA LEU A 125 2.01 2.61 5.62
C LEU A 125 2.58 2.28 4.24
N VAL A 126 3.90 2.17 4.14
CA VAL A 126 4.58 1.86 2.87
C VAL A 126 4.21 0.47 2.37
N GLU A 127 4.13 -0.53 3.25
CA GLU A 127 3.78 -1.90 2.89
C GLU A 127 2.32 -2.01 2.42
N LEU A 128 1.38 -1.36 3.10
CA LEU A 128 -0.02 -1.31 2.65
C LEU A 128 -0.16 -0.61 1.30
N PHE A 129 0.57 0.49 1.10
CA PHE A 129 0.64 1.17 -0.19
C PHE A 129 1.12 0.22 -1.28
N LYS A 130 2.27 -0.44 -1.09
CA LYS A 130 2.83 -1.40 -2.07
C LYS A 130 1.80 -2.47 -2.44
N ARG A 131 1.11 -3.04 -1.44
CA ARG A 131 0.05 -4.03 -1.66
C ARG A 131 -1.14 -3.45 -2.42
N ARG A 132 -1.57 -2.21 -2.15
CA ARG A 132 -2.69 -1.56 -2.83
C ARG A 132 -2.33 -1.19 -4.27
N GLN A 133 -1.15 -0.61 -4.48
CA GLN A 133 -0.65 -0.23 -5.80
C GLN A 133 -0.52 -1.45 -6.72
N ALA A 134 -0.03 -2.58 -6.23
CA ALA A 134 0.06 -3.82 -7.02
C ALA A 134 -1.29 -4.33 -7.55
N ARG A 135 -2.41 -3.86 -6.98
CA ARG A 135 -3.78 -4.23 -7.37
C ARG A 135 -4.52 -3.09 -8.09
N SER A 136 -3.95 -1.90 -8.15
CA SER A 136 -4.55 -0.71 -8.74
C SER A 136 -3.80 -0.30 -10.02
N LYS A 137 -4.53 0.26 -10.98
CA LYS A 137 -3.94 0.92 -12.16
C LYS A 137 -3.73 2.43 -11.96
N GLU A 138 -4.36 3.00 -10.95
CA GLU A 138 -4.22 4.40 -10.58
C GLU A 138 -2.88 4.65 -9.91
N ASP A 139 -2.32 5.84 -10.09
CA ASP A 139 -1.16 6.28 -9.34
C ASP A 139 -1.58 6.68 -7.92
N LEU A 140 -1.15 5.90 -6.93
CA LEU A 140 -1.44 6.16 -5.52
C LEU A 140 -0.30 6.91 -4.82
N GLN A 141 0.79 7.26 -5.53
CA GLN A 141 1.94 7.93 -4.94
C GLN A 141 1.58 9.25 -4.24
N PRO A 142 0.71 10.13 -4.80
CA PRO A 142 0.31 11.34 -4.11
C PRO A 142 -0.33 11.06 -2.74
N ALA A 143 -1.14 10.00 -2.64
CA ALA A 143 -1.77 9.61 -1.38
C ALA A 143 -0.76 9.06 -0.36
N LEU A 144 0.26 8.31 -0.81
CA LEU A 144 1.35 7.88 0.06
C LEU A 144 2.15 9.08 0.57
N ARG A 145 2.54 9.99 -0.33
CA ARG A 145 3.29 11.20 0.01
C ARG A 145 2.57 12.05 1.05
N ALA A 146 1.29 12.33 0.83
CA ALA A 146 0.45 13.05 1.78
C ALA A 146 0.45 12.38 3.16
N ARG A 147 0.30 11.05 3.20
CA ARG A 147 0.24 10.30 4.47
C ARG A 147 1.59 10.20 5.18
N VAL A 148 2.70 10.07 4.46
CA VAL A 148 4.05 10.09 5.05
C VAL A 148 4.37 11.48 5.59
N ARG A 149 3.99 12.53 4.87
CA ARG A 149 4.14 13.92 5.34
C ARG A 149 3.36 14.17 6.62
N GLU A 150 2.12 13.70 6.70
CA GLU A 150 1.31 13.80 7.92
C GLU A 150 2.01 13.12 9.11
N LEU A 151 2.50 11.89 8.90
CA LEU A 151 3.24 11.16 9.93
C LEU A 151 4.53 11.89 10.34
N PHE A 152 5.26 12.46 9.38
CA PHE A 152 6.45 13.27 9.64
C PHE A 152 6.10 14.47 10.53
N VAL A 153 5.06 15.24 10.19
CA VAL A 153 4.61 16.39 10.99
C VAL A 153 4.15 15.96 12.39
N GLN A 154 3.38 14.87 12.50
CA GLN A 154 2.91 14.34 13.79
C GLN A 154 4.06 13.87 14.69
N SER A 155 5.16 13.40 14.12
CA SER A 155 6.32 12.96 14.89
C SER A 155 7.02 14.09 15.64
N GLY A 156 6.90 15.34 15.16
CA GLY A 156 7.63 16.50 15.68
C GLY A 156 9.15 16.42 15.49
N LEU A 157 9.66 15.44 14.74
CA LEU A 157 11.08 15.28 14.45
C LEU A 157 11.50 16.15 13.25
N ASP A 158 12.78 16.49 13.20
CA ASP A 158 13.38 17.01 11.98
C ASP A 158 13.59 15.88 10.94
N ARG A 159 13.96 16.24 9.71
CA ARG A 159 14.10 15.26 8.61
C ARG A 159 15.13 14.17 8.93
N ALA A 160 16.25 14.54 9.55
CA ALA A 160 17.31 13.60 9.92
C ALA A 160 16.86 12.66 11.06
N GLY A 161 16.24 13.20 12.10
CA GLY A 161 15.70 12.43 13.22
C GLY A 161 14.59 11.48 12.80
N TYR A 162 13.68 11.93 11.93
CA TYR A 162 12.65 11.05 11.36
C TYR A 162 13.29 9.94 10.53
N ALA A 163 14.24 10.24 9.64
CA ALA A 163 14.89 9.22 8.81
C ALA A 163 15.56 8.14 9.67
N ALA A 164 16.26 8.54 10.74
CA ALA A 164 16.87 7.62 11.68
C ALA A 164 15.83 6.79 12.45
N ALA A 165 14.78 7.43 12.98
CA ALA A 165 13.72 6.77 13.74
C ALA A 165 12.88 5.80 12.89
N ALA A 166 12.65 6.14 11.62
CA ALA A 166 11.95 5.32 10.64
C ALA A 166 12.87 4.32 9.91
N LYS A 167 14.19 4.38 10.15
CA LYS A 167 15.22 3.56 9.49
C LYS A 167 15.14 3.60 7.97
N VAL A 168 14.93 4.79 7.41
CA VAL A 168 14.87 5.02 5.97
C VAL A 168 16.07 5.83 5.48
N ASN A 169 16.33 5.75 4.18
CA ASN A 169 17.36 6.57 3.56
C ASN A 169 16.96 8.07 3.67
N PRO A 170 17.83 8.94 4.23
CA PRO A 170 17.51 10.35 4.43
C PRO A 170 17.26 11.13 3.14
N GLU A 171 18.01 10.85 2.07
CA GLU A 171 17.86 11.53 0.78
C GLU A 171 16.53 11.15 0.12
N ALA A 172 16.18 9.87 0.13
CA ALA A 172 14.91 9.39 -0.39
C ALA A 172 13.72 9.97 0.39
N LEU A 173 13.83 10.08 1.71
CA LEU A 173 12.82 10.72 2.54
C LEU A 173 12.70 12.21 2.21
N ALA A 174 13.82 12.93 2.09
CA ALA A 174 13.82 14.35 1.77
C ALA A 174 13.11 14.62 0.44
N ALA A 175 13.47 13.89 -0.62
CA ALA A 175 12.83 14.00 -1.94
C ALA A 175 11.32 13.73 -1.86
N LEU A 176 10.91 12.69 -1.13
CA LEU A 176 9.50 12.35 -0.95
C LEU A 176 8.74 13.48 -0.24
N LEU A 177 9.32 14.07 0.81
CA LEU A 177 8.71 15.17 1.55
C LEU A 177 8.63 16.45 0.72
N ASP A 178 9.65 16.74 -0.08
CA ASP A 178 9.66 17.91 -0.99
C ASP A 178 8.55 17.78 -2.06
N GLU A 179 8.39 16.59 -2.65
CA GLU A 179 7.26 16.30 -3.54
C GLU A 179 5.91 16.42 -2.82
N ALA A 180 5.80 15.95 -1.58
CA ALA A 180 4.58 16.06 -0.79
C ALA A 180 4.22 17.53 -0.47
N ASP A 181 5.22 18.36 -0.18
CA ASP A 181 5.05 19.80 0.03
C ASP A 181 4.60 20.50 -1.28
N HIS A 182 5.15 20.09 -2.43
CA HIS A 182 4.72 20.58 -3.74
C HIS A 182 3.26 20.21 -4.04
N ASP A 183 2.88 18.94 -3.85
CA ASP A 183 1.50 18.46 -4.02
C ASP A 183 0.53 19.26 -3.14
N GLN A 184 0.89 19.49 -1.88
CA GLN A 184 0.08 20.28 -0.97
C GLN A 184 -0.06 21.75 -1.41
N ALA A 185 1.02 22.37 -1.86
CA ALA A 185 0.99 23.74 -2.36
C ALA A 185 0.08 23.87 -3.60
N ALA A 186 0.15 22.90 -4.52
CA ALA A 186 -0.71 22.86 -5.70
C ALA A 186 -2.19 22.71 -5.32
N GLU A 187 -2.50 21.83 -4.38
CA GLU A 187 -3.87 21.62 -3.88
C GLU A 187 -4.43 22.86 -3.15
N ILE A 188 -3.62 23.55 -2.34
CA ILE A 188 -4.00 24.84 -1.72
C ILE A 188 -4.29 25.87 -2.80
N ALA A 189 -3.41 26.00 -3.81
CA ALA A 189 -3.59 26.96 -4.90
C ALA A 189 -4.86 26.67 -5.73
N ARG A 190 -5.15 25.39 -5.99
CA ARG A 190 -6.39 24.95 -6.66
C ARG A 190 -7.62 25.34 -5.87
N ARG A 191 -7.66 25.04 -4.56
CA ARG A 191 -8.78 25.40 -3.68
C ARG A 191 -9.00 26.90 -3.61
N GLU A 192 -7.92 27.66 -3.49
CA GLU A 192 -7.95 29.12 -3.46
C GLU A 192 -8.44 29.71 -4.80
N ALA A 193 -8.08 29.11 -5.94
CA ALA A 193 -8.62 29.50 -7.24
C ALA A 193 -10.13 29.21 -7.36
N LEU A 194 -10.59 28.05 -6.87
CA LEU A 194 -12.01 27.70 -6.82
C LEU A 194 -12.80 28.65 -5.91
N LEU A 195 -12.25 29.00 -4.74
CA LEU A 195 -12.87 29.96 -3.83
C LEU A 195 -13.05 31.33 -4.49
N ARG A 196 -12.01 31.85 -5.16
CA ARG A 196 -12.15 33.11 -5.91
C ARG A 196 -13.18 33.04 -7.03
N ALA A 197 -13.23 31.93 -7.76
CA ALA A 197 -14.22 31.73 -8.81
C ALA A 197 -15.65 31.72 -8.24
N PHE A 198 -15.85 31.07 -7.08
CA PHE A 198 -17.13 31.08 -6.37
C PHE A 198 -17.52 32.49 -5.90
N GLU A 199 -16.59 33.21 -5.27
CA GLU A 199 -16.80 34.59 -4.78
C GLU A 199 -17.13 35.57 -5.92
N LEU A 200 -16.56 35.39 -7.10
CA LEU A 200 -16.82 36.21 -8.29
C LEU A 200 -18.12 35.82 -9.03
N GLY A 201 -18.45 34.53 -9.05
CA GLY A 201 -19.57 34.00 -9.83
C GLY A 201 -20.95 34.29 -9.23
N GLY A 202 -21.04 34.54 -7.92
CA GLY A 202 -22.30 34.80 -7.23
C GLY A 202 -23.30 33.63 -7.27
N LEU A 203 -22.81 32.43 -7.58
CA LEU A 203 -23.62 31.22 -7.73
C LEU A 203 -23.96 30.61 -6.38
N SER A 204 -25.08 29.90 -6.32
CA SER A 204 -25.30 28.96 -5.21
C SER A 204 -24.29 27.81 -5.27
N GLU A 205 -24.02 27.17 -4.13
CA GLU A 205 -23.09 26.03 -4.06
C GLU A 205 -23.47 24.89 -5.01
N ALA A 206 -24.77 24.62 -5.18
CA ALA A 206 -25.27 23.60 -6.10
C ALA A 206 -24.99 23.94 -7.57
N GLN A 207 -25.17 25.21 -7.96
CA GLN A 207 -24.86 25.67 -9.33
C GLN A 207 -23.35 25.69 -9.58
N PHE A 208 -22.57 26.06 -8.57
CA PHE A 208 -21.11 26.00 -8.65
C PHE A 208 -20.61 24.55 -8.78
N ALA A 209 -21.23 23.61 -8.07
CA ALA A 209 -20.93 22.18 -8.18
C ALA A 209 -21.11 21.70 -9.63
N ASP A 210 -22.27 22.01 -10.22
CA ASP A 210 -22.60 21.65 -11.60
C ASP A 210 -21.62 22.26 -12.61
N GLN A 211 -21.32 23.56 -12.48
CA GLN A 211 -20.42 24.27 -13.40
C GLN A 211 -18.99 23.69 -13.42
N TYR A 212 -18.47 23.28 -12.27
CA TYR A 212 -17.11 22.78 -12.12
C TYR A 212 -17.02 21.24 -12.05
N GLY A 213 -18.13 20.54 -12.27
CA GLY A 213 -18.19 19.08 -12.22
C GLY A 213 -17.82 18.50 -10.85
N LEU A 214 -18.12 19.22 -9.77
CA LEU A 214 -17.86 18.80 -8.39
C LEU A 214 -19.06 18.06 -7.82
N ALA A 215 -18.80 17.16 -6.87
CA ALA A 215 -19.88 16.56 -6.10
C ALA A 215 -20.54 17.63 -5.20
N PRO A 216 -21.89 17.76 -5.19
CA PRO A 216 -22.57 18.82 -4.44
C PRO A 216 -22.24 18.84 -2.94
N ASP A 217 -22.07 17.67 -2.33
CA ASP A 217 -21.70 17.48 -0.93
C ASP A 217 -20.22 17.85 -0.63
N ALA A 218 -19.38 17.90 -1.66
CA ALA A 218 -17.97 18.26 -1.53
C ALA A 218 -17.70 19.77 -1.63
N VAL A 219 -18.65 20.58 -2.15
CA VAL A 219 -18.43 22.02 -2.38
C VAL A 219 -18.26 22.79 -1.07
N ALA A 220 -19.22 22.66 -0.15
CA ALA A 220 -19.17 23.34 1.15
C ALA A 220 -17.85 23.09 1.94
N PRO A 221 -17.41 21.82 2.16
CA PRO A 221 -16.16 21.57 2.88
C PRO A 221 -14.93 22.06 2.09
N LEU A 222 -14.93 21.99 0.75
CA LEU A 222 -13.84 22.50 -0.07
C LEU A 222 -13.69 24.02 0.07
N LEU A 223 -14.81 24.78 0.03
CA LEU A 223 -14.79 26.23 0.18
C LEU A 223 -14.43 26.65 1.62
N ALA A 224 -14.91 25.92 2.63
CA ALA A 224 -14.52 26.14 4.03
C ALA A 224 -13.00 25.97 4.21
N GLN A 225 -12.44 24.86 3.71
CA GLN A 225 -11.00 24.62 3.76
C GLN A 225 -10.20 25.70 3.02
N ALA A 226 -10.68 26.16 1.86
CA ALA A 226 -10.01 27.23 1.10
C ALA A 226 -9.95 28.55 1.89
N ARG A 227 -11.03 28.89 2.62
CA ARG A 227 -11.06 30.08 3.50
C ARG A 227 -10.09 29.94 4.66
N ASP A 228 -10.00 28.75 5.26
CA ASP A 228 -9.04 28.47 6.32
C ASP A 228 -7.60 28.53 5.80
N ASP A 229 -7.30 27.97 4.64
CA ASP A 229 -5.98 28.05 3.99
C ASP A 229 -5.58 29.51 3.75
N ARG A 230 -6.50 30.34 3.25
CA ARG A 230 -6.31 31.79 3.04
C ARG A 230 -6.02 32.51 4.36
N ARG A 231 -6.76 32.18 5.43
CA ARG A 231 -6.56 32.75 6.77
C ARG A 231 -5.19 32.39 7.33
N VAL A 232 -4.80 31.12 7.25
CA VAL A 232 -3.48 30.64 7.71
C VAL A 232 -2.35 31.32 6.94
N ARG A 233 -2.51 31.53 5.63
CA ARG A 233 -1.54 32.26 4.82
C ARG A 233 -1.42 33.74 5.20
N ALA A 234 -2.54 34.42 5.47
CA ALA A 234 -2.54 35.83 5.84
C ALA A 234 -1.99 36.11 7.25
N GLY A 235 -2.00 35.09 8.13
CA GLY A 235 -1.46 35.18 9.49
C GLY A 235 0.01 34.78 9.65
N ARG A 236 0.68 34.37 8.57
CA ARG A 236 2.13 34.08 8.53
C ARG A 236 2.88 35.27 7.97
#